data_AF-A0A496MV03-F1
#
_entry.id   AF-A0A496MV03-F1
#
_cell.length_a   1.000
_cell.length_b   1.000
_cell.length_c   1.000
_cell.angle_alpha   90.00
_cell.angle_beta   90.00
_cell.angle_gamma   90.00
#
_symmetry.space_group_name_H-M   'P 1'
#
loop_
_entity.id
_entity.type
_entity.pdbx_description
1 polymer ?
#
loop_
_entity_poly.entity_id
_entity_poly.type
_entity_poly.pdbx_seq_one_letter_code
_entity_poly.pdbx_strand_id
1 'polypeptide(L)'
;MEKLSVDDIGVMMPRPFLPGETDRCRALIDLAYERIEFEFARRGLVLRDEIVSKPWLTTAVKIVVRTMVVESLLTGVNINMVSVSSTTGEQSDSATFAKTGTEGFGGVFLTERMLHVLGLLHIRPRYRGGDFVPFPESRRVNLWSG
;
A
#
# COMPACT_ATOMS: atom_id res chain seq x y z
N MET A 1 -9.24 7.21 15.44
CA MET A 1 -10.13 6.78 14.34
C MET A 1 -10.42 5.30 14.54
N GLU A 2 -11.67 4.89 14.40
CA GLU A 2 -12.06 3.49 14.45
C GLU A 2 -11.54 2.74 13.21
N LYS A 3 -10.82 1.63 13.45
CA LYS A 3 -10.33 0.74 12.39
C LYS A 3 -11.49 -0.06 11.79
N LEU A 4 -11.36 -0.45 10.53
CA LEU A 4 -12.29 -1.38 9.88
C LEU A 4 -12.22 -2.76 10.53
N SER A 5 -13.38 -3.42 10.61
CA SER A 5 -13.52 -4.80 11.04
C SER A 5 -13.41 -5.77 9.85
N VAL A 6 -13.32 -7.07 10.14
CA VAL A 6 -13.37 -8.10 9.10
C VAL A 6 -14.73 -8.12 8.40
N ASP A 7 -15.81 -7.84 9.13
CA ASP A 7 -17.16 -7.82 8.58
C ASP A 7 -17.34 -6.68 7.57
N ASP A 8 -16.72 -5.52 7.83
CA ASP A 8 -16.69 -4.40 6.88
C ASP A 8 -16.02 -4.78 5.54
N ILE A 9 -15.03 -5.68 5.58
CA ILE A 9 -14.37 -6.21 4.38
C ILE A 9 -15.23 -7.29 3.73
N GLY A 10 -15.82 -8.18 4.54
CA GLY A 10 -16.62 -9.32 4.08
C GLY A 10 -17.79 -8.91 3.18
N VAL A 11 -18.45 -7.78 3.49
CA VAL A 11 -19.55 -7.24 2.66
C VAL A 11 -19.10 -6.85 1.25
N MET A 12 -17.82 -6.53 1.06
CA MET A 12 -17.25 -6.12 -0.24
C MET A 12 -16.68 -7.30 -1.04
N MET A 13 -16.55 -8.47 -0.43
CA MET A 13 -15.98 -9.64 -1.08
C MET A 13 -17.00 -10.24 -2.06
N PRO A 14 -16.59 -10.66 -3.27
CA PRO A 14 -17.48 -11.31 -4.24
C PRO A 14 -17.92 -12.72 -3.80
N ARG A 15 -17.30 -13.26 -2.74
CA ARG A 15 -17.59 -14.55 -2.15
C ARG A 15 -17.37 -14.50 -0.63
N PRO A 16 -17.97 -15.44 0.14
CA PRO A 16 -17.61 -15.61 1.54
C PRO A 16 -16.11 -15.88 1.73
N PHE A 17 -15.61 -15.57 2.93
CA PHE A 17 -14.26 -15.91 3.32
C PHE A 17 -14.06 -17.44 3.34
N LEU A 18 -12.95 -17.89 2.77
CA LEU A 18 -12.48 -19.26 2.88
C LEU A 18 -11.89 -19.50 4.28
N PRO A 19 -11.75 -20.78 4.70
CA PRO A 19 -11.06 -21.11 5.95
C PRO A 19 -9.68 -20.45 6.03
N GLY A 20 -9.40 -19.75 7.12
CA GLY A 20 -8.13 -19.04 7.36
C GLY A 20 -8.04 -17.63 6.73
N GLU A 21 -8.94 -17.23 5.84
CA GLU A 21 -8.93 -15.87 5.27
C GLU A 21 -9.35 -14.81 6.28
N THR A 22 -10.16 -15.15 7.28
CA THR A 22 -10.59 -14.23 8.34
C THR A 22 -9.40 -13.71 9.15
N ASP A 23 -8.51 -14.59 9.61
CA ASP A 23 -7.33 -14.20 10.38
C ASP A 23 -6.33 -13.45 9.51
N ARG A 24 -6.17 -13.88 8.26
CA ARG A 24 -5.37 -13.15 7.28
C ARG A 24 -5.92 -11.76 7.01
N CYS A 25 -7.24 -11.60 6.89
CA CYS A 25 -7.91 -10.32 6.69
C CYS A 25 -7.61 -9.36 7.85
N ARG A 26 -7.70 -9.84 9.10
CA ARG A 26 -7.31 -9.04 10.29
C ARG A 26 -5.88 -8.53 10.18
N ALA A 27 -4.94 -9.43 9.91
CA ALA A 27 -3.53 -9.06 9.76
C ALA A 27 -3.29 -8.05 8.62
N LEU A 28 -3.99 -8.20 7.49
CA LEU A 28 -3.88 -7.27 6.35
C LEU A 28 -4.49 -5.89 6.68
N ILE A 29 -5.58 -5.83 7.45
CA ILE A 29 -6.16 -4.57 7.91
C ILE A 29 -5.14 -3.83 8.78
N ASP A 30 -4.54 -4.51 9.76
CA ASP A 30 -3.55 -3.89 10.64
C ASP A 30 -2.32 -3.40 9.86
N LEU A 31 -1.78 -4.25 8.98
CA LEU A 31 -0.66 -3.89 8.13
C LEU A 31 -0.99 -2.70 7.21
N ALA A 32 -2.22 -2.60 6.71
CA ALA A 32 -2.63 -1.48 5.85
C ALA A 32 -2.65 -0.16 6.62
N TYR A 33 -3.15 -0.16 7.85
CA TYR A 33 -3.11 1.02 8.72
C TYR A 33 -1.68 1.43 9.05
N GLU A 34 -0.83 0.48 9.47
CA GLU A 34 0.60 0.75 9.74
C GLU A 34 1.29 1.34 8.51
N ARG A 35 0.99 0.80 7.33
CA ARG A 35 1.57 1.28 6.07
C ARG A 35 1.13 2.71 5.74
N ILE A 36 -0.13 3.04 5.94
CA ILE A 36 -0.64 4.42 5.75
C ILE A 36 0.03 5.34 6.77
N GLU A 37 0.05 4.99 8.06
CA GLU A 37 0.72 5.77 9.10
C GLU A 37 2.18 6.03 8.78
N PHE A 38 2.90 5.01 8.30
CA PHE A 38 4.27 5.13 7.84
C PHE A 38 4.42 6.12 6.69
N GLU A 39 3.53 6.11 5.69
CA GLU A 39 3.59 7.05 4.57
C GLU A 39 3.28 8.50 4.98
N PHE A 40 2.43 8.71 5.98
CA PHE A 40 2.25 10.03 6.60
C PHE A 40 3.53 10.46 7.35
N ALA A 41 4.08 9.58 8.18
CA ALA A 41 5.29 9.85 8.96
C ALA A 41 6.50 10.15 8.05
N ARG A 42 6.63 9.46 6.92
CA ARG A 42 7.68 9.70 5.91
C ARG A 42 7.66 11.13 5.35
N ARG A 43 6.53 11.82 5.44
CA ARG A 43 6.33 13.21 5.00
C ARG A 43 6.31 14.19 6.17
N GLY A 44 6.68 13.75 7.38
CA GLY A 44 6.66 14.57 8.58
C GLY A 44 5.25 14.88 9.10
N LEU A 45 4.26 14.07 8.71
CA LEU A 45 2.86 14.24 9.12
C LEU A 45 2.46 13.17 10.13
N VAL A 46 1.56 13.51 11.04
CA VAL A 46 0.93 12.56 11.98
C VAL A 46 -0.50 12.32 11.53
N LEU A 47 -0.83 11.09 11.14
CA LEU A 47 -2.16 10.74 10.60
C LEU A 47 -3.30 11.17 11.52
N ARG A 48 -3.12 11.02 12.84
CA ARG A 48 -4.13 11.39 13.84
C ARG A 48 -4.44 12.89 13.81
N ASP A 49 -3.42 13.73 13.71
CA ASP A 49 -3.57 15.19 13.68
C ASP A 49 -4.17 15.64 12.34
N GLU A 50 -3.74 15.02 11.25
CA GLU A 50 -4.28 15.25 9.91
C GLU A 50 -5.77 14.91 9.83
N ILE A 51 -6.22 13.81 10.46
CA ILE A 51 -7.64 13.44 10.53
C ILE A 51 -8.46 14.48 11.30
N VAL A 52 -7.94 15.00 12.41
CA VAL A 52 -8.62 16.06 13.19
C VAL A 52 -8.76 17.34 12.35
N SER A 53 -7.71 17.71 11.61
CA SER A 53 -7.74 18.88 10.73
C SER A 53 -8.58 18.67 9.47
N LYS A 54 -8.68 17.45 8.95
CA LYS A 54 -9.32 17.10 7.67
C LYS A 54 -10.28 15.92 7.89
N PRO A 55 -11.54 16.18 8.29
CA PRO A 55 -12.50 15.11 8.58
C PRO A 55 -12.71 14.11 7.42
N TRP A 56 -12.62 14.59 6.17
CA TRP A 56 -12.71 13.75 4.96
C TRP A 56 -11.63 12.66 4.87
N LEU A 57 -10.47 12.87 5.52
CA LEU A 57 -9.36 11.93 5.48
C LEU A 57 -9.71 10.60 6.14
N THR A 58 -10.59 10.61 7.15
CA THR A 58 -11.11 9.37 7.76
C THR A 58 -11.74 8.46 6.72
N THR A 59 -12.57 9.03 5.84
CA THR A 59 -13.24 8.29 4.77
C THR A 59 -12.25 7.83 3.71
N ALA A 60 -11.31 8.69 3.32
CA ALA A 60 -10.27 8.35 2.36
C ALA A 60 -9.40 7.18 2.84
N VAL A 61 -8.99 7.18 4.11
CA VAL A 61 -8.23 6.08 4.73
C VAL A 61 -9.04 4.79 4.71
N LYS A 62 -10.32 4.82 5.10
CA LYS A 62 -11.17 3.63 5.05
C LYS A 62 -11.33 3.07 3.62
N ILE A 63 -11.46 3.94 2.62
CA ILE A 63 -11.52 3.53 1.20
C ILE A 63 -10.22 2.82 0.81
N VAL A 64 -9.08 3.43 1.11
CA VAL A 64 -7.76 2.88 0.73
C VAL A 64 -7.49 1.55 1.43
N VAL A 65 -7.75 1.44 2.75
CA VAL A 65 -7.59 0.17 3.48
C VAL A 65 -8.48 -0.92 2.88
N ARG A 66 -9.75 -0.63 2.55
CA ARG A 66 -10.64 -1.60 1.90
C ARG A 66 -10.05 -2.10 0.59
N THR A 67 -9.63 -1.17 -0.28
CA THR A 67 -9.05 -1.54 -1.58
C THR A 67 -7.80 -2.40 -1.41
N MET A 68 -6.87 -2.00 -0.53
CA MET A 68 -5.64 -2.74 -0.26
C MET A 68 -5.91 -4.17 0.21
N VAL A 69 -6.83 -4.34 1.17
CA VAL A 69 -7.11 -5.64 1.78
C VAL A 69 -7.86 -6.55 0.81
N VAL A 70 -8.88 -6.04 0.11
CA VAL A 70 -9.65 -6.82 -0.87
C VAL A 70 -8.76 -7.26 -2.03
N GLU A 71 -7.94 -6.36 -2.59
CA GLU A 71 -6.98 -6.71 -3.64
C GLU A 71 -6.01 -7.79 -3.17
N SER A 72 -5.49 -7.68 -1.95
CA SER A 72 -4.54 -8.65 -1.39
C SER A 72 -5.16 -10.02 -1.16
N LEU A 73 -6.41 -10.07 -0.69
CA LEU A 73 -7.15 -11.32 -0.46
C LEU A 73 -7.52 -12.01 -1.77
N LEU A 74 -7.98 -11.26 -2.78
CA LEU A 74 -8.34 -11.81 -4.09
C LEU A 74 -7.11 -12.25 -4.89
N THR A 75 -6.02 -11.48 -4.81
CA THR A 75 -4.75 -11.83 -5.48
C THR A 75 -4.06 -13.01 -4.79
N GLY A 76 -4.32 -13.21 -3.48
CA GLY A 76 -3.79 -14.29 -2.66
C GLY A 76 -3.98 -15.71 -3.21
N VAL A 77 -4.93 -15.91 -4.12
CA VAL A 77 -5.22 -17.19 -4.79
C VAL A 77 -4.38 -17.37 -6.07
N ASN A 78 -3.94 -16.28 -6.72
CA ASN A 78 -3.28 -16.29 -8.03
C ASN A 78 -1.77 -16.04 -8.00
N ILE A 79 -1.15 -15.98 -6.81
CA ILE A 79 0.31 -15.73 -6.68
C ILE A 79 1.15 -16.86 -7.34
N ASN A 80 0.53 -18.01 -7.67
CA ASN A 80 1.15 -19.10 -8.45
C ASN A 80 0.47 -19.41 -9.79
N MET A 81 -0.45 -18.59 -10.29
CA MET A 81 -1.09 -18.84 -11.57
C MET A 81 -0.39 -18.06 -12.69
N VAL A 82 0.78 -18.57 -13.07
CA VAL A 82 1.41 -18.29 -14.37
C VAL A 82 0.46 -18.86 -15.42
N SER A 83 -0.19 -18.00 -16.22
CA SER A 83 -1.09 -18.46 -17.26
C SER A 83 -0.37 -19.40 -18.23
N VAL A 84 -0.86 -20.63 -18.33
CA VAL A 84 -0.64 -21.55 -19.44
C VAL A 84 -1.57 -21.14 -20.59
N SER A 85 -1.00 -20.79 -21.75
CA SER A 85 -1.60 -20.88 -23.09
C SER A 85 -0.53 -20.49 -24.10
N SER A 86 0.21 -21.45 -24.65
CA SER A 86 -0.07 -22.13 -25.92
C SER A 86 -0.09 -21.18 -27.12
N THR A 87 0.95 -21.29 -27.95
CA THR A 87 1.18 -20.59 -29.20
C THR A 87 0.05 -20.80 -30.22
N THR A 88 -0.58 -19.72 -30.68
CA THR A 88 -1.12 -19.59 -32.05
C THR A 88 -1.40 -18.12 -32.37
N GLY A 89 -0.74 -17.58 -33.40
CA GLY A 89 -1.22 -16.46 -34.22
C GLY A 89 -0.95 -15.03 -33.72
N GLU A 90 -0.36 -14.22 -34.60
CA GLU A 90 0.01 -12.82 -34.42
C GLU A 90 -1.16 -11.91 -34.01
N GLN A 91 -1.25 -11.55 -32.71
CA GLN A 91 -1.75 -10.23 -32.29
C GLN A 91 -0.90 -9.74 -31.13
N SER A 92 -0.06 -8.76 -31.43
CA SER A 92 0.78 -8.06 -30.48
C SER A 92 -0.09 -7.11 -29.65
N ASP A 93 -0.64 -7.58 -28.54
CA ASP A 93 -1.04 -6.67 -27.45
C ASP A 93 0.15 -6.52 -26.51
N SER A 94 0.77 -5.34 -26.53
CA SER A 94 1.90 -5.01 -25.66
C SER A 94 1.43 -4.91 -24.21
N ALA A 95 1.55 -6.00 -23.46
CA ALA A 95 1.45 -5.97 -22.01
C ALA A 95 2.64 -5.19 -21.44
N THR A 96 2.41 -3.92 -21.11
CA THR A 96 3.40 -3.13 -20.36
C THR A 96 3.33 -3.56 -18.91
N PHE A 97 4.25 -4.45 -18.53
CA PHE A 97 4.50 -4.81 -17.14
C PHE A 97 4.92 -3.53 -16.39
N ALA A 98 4.06 -3.04 -15.49
CA ALA A 98 4.54 -2.16 -14.45
C ALA A 98 5.62 -2.92 -13.70
N LYS A 99 6.80 -2.31 -13.56
CA LYS A 99 7.91 -2.80 -12.77
C LYS A 99 7.43 -2.86 -11.32
N THR A 100 6.71 -3.92 -10.97
CA THR A 100 6.26 -4.22 -9.61
C THR A 100 7.54 -4.46 -8.83
N GLY A 101 7.96 -3.42 -8.11
CA GLY A 101 9.03 -3.51 -7.13
C GLY A 101 8.77 -4.72 -6.26
N THR A 102 9.61 -5.72 -6.44
CA THR A 102 9.69 -6.91 -5.62
C THR A 102 9.97 -6.46 -4.20
N GLU A 103 9.18 -6.95 -3.25
CA GLU A 103 9.48 -7.20 -1.81
C GLU A 103 8.22 -7.02 -0.96
N GLY A 104 7.44 -8.09 -0.86
CA GLY A 104 6.30 -8.20 0.04
C GLY A 104 5.46 -9.41 -0.32
N PHE A 105 5.92 -10.61 0.05
CA PHE A 105 5.16 -11.86 -0.03
C PHE A 105 3.72 -11.64 0.48
N GLY A 106 2.74 -11.61 -0.41
CA GLY A 106 1.30 -11.58 -0.06
C GLY A 106 0.85 -10.42 0.84
N GLY A 107 1.50 -9.25 0.76
CA GLY A 107 1.24 -8.07 1.60
C GLY A 107 0.36 -7.01 0.94
N VAL A 108 0.03 -5.97 1.73
CA VAL A 108 -0.73 -4.79 1.28
C VAL A 108 0.22 -3.72 0.73
N PHE A 109 -0.16 -3.07 -0.38
CA PHE A 109 0.66 -2.06 -1.04
C PHE A 109 -0.13 -0.77 -1.30
N LEU A 110 0.57 0.37 -1.25
CA LEU A 110 0.00 1.67 -1.61
C LEU A 110 0.42 2.04 -3.02
N THR A 111 -0.57 2.22 -3.91
CA THR A 111 -0.36 2.71 -5.27
C THR A 111 -0.37 4.24 -5.31
N GLU A 112 0.11 4.84 -6.40
CA GLU A 112 0.04 6.30 -6.59
C GLU A 112 -1.39 6.82 -6.55
N ARG A 113 -2.37 6.07 -7.08
CA ARG A 113 -3.79 6.41 -7.00
C ARG A 113 -4.28 6.45 -5.54
N MET A 114 -3.83 5.51 -4.71
CA MET A 114 -4.16 5.51 -3.28
C MET A 114 -3.50 6.69 -2.56
N LEU A 115 -2.25 7.01 -2.90
CA LEU A 115 -1.58 8.22 -2.38
C LEU A 115 -2.32 9.49 -2.80
N HIS A 116 -2.89 9.54 -4.00
CA HIS A 116 -3.73 10.66 -4.44
C HIS A 116 -5.01 10.78 -3.60
N VAL A 117 -5.70 9.67 -3.35
CA VAL A 117 -6.90 9.62 -2.49
C VAL A 117 -6.58 10.08 -1.07
N LEU A 118 -5.39 9.75 -0.55
CA LEU A 118 -4.91 10.22 0.76
C LEU A 118 -4.43 11.68 0.76
N GLY A 119 -4.40 12.36 -0.39
CA GLY A 119 -3.87 13.72 -0.52
C GLY A 119 -2.34 13.81 -0.41
N LEU A 120 -1.62 12.69 -0.58
CA LEU A 120 -0.17 12.58 -0.43
C LEU A 120 0.60 12.66 -1.76
N LEU A 121 -0.07 12.59 -2.91
CA LEU A 121 0.59 12.60 -4.23
C LEU A 121 1.16 13.98 -4.61
N HIS A 122 0.71 15.08 -3.99
CA HIS A 122 1.04 16.45 -4.38
C HIS A 122 1.57 17.33 -3.23
N ILE A 123 2.09 16.72 -2.16
CA ILE A 123 2.83 17.50 -1.18
C ILE A 123 4.20 17.80 -1.77
N ARG A 124 4.28 18.86 -2.59
CA ARG A 124 5.55 19.57 -2.77
C ARG A 124 6.01 19.94 -1.36
N PRO A 125 7.27 19.67 -0.96
CA PRO A 125 7.75 20.15 0.31
C PRO A 125 7.53 21.66 0.30
N ARG A 126 6.66 22.15 1.19
CA ARG A 126 6.60 23.57 1.50
C ARG A 126 7.94 23.85 2.17
N TYR A 127 8.92 24.23 1.35
CA TYR A 127 10.26 24.60 1.80
C TYR A 127 10.11 25.58 2.96
N ARG A 128 10.41 25.10 4.17
CA ARG A 128 10.89 25.91 5.28
C ARG A 128 12.13 25.18 5.79
N GLY A 129 13.25 25.46 5.10
CA GLY A 129 14.64 25.07 5.39
C GLY A 129 14.88 24.00 6.45
N GLY A 130 14.89 22.74 6.02
CA GLY A 130 15.45 21.62 6.78
C GLY A 130 15.86 20.53 5.81
N ASP A 131 17.13 20.15 5.82
CA ASP A 131 17.67 19.13 4.94
C ASP A 131 16.92 17.80 5.12
N PHE A 132 16.45 17.25 4.01
CA PHE A 132 15.88 15.91 3.97
C PHE A 132 17.03 14.90 4.04
N VAL A 133 17.09 14.10 5.10
CA VAL A 133 18.00 12.95 5.19
C VAL A 133 17.28 11.72 4.61
N PRO A 134 17.63 11.23 3.41
CA PRO A 134 17.10 9.98 2.89
C PRO A 134 17.65 8.77 3.67
N PHE A 135 16.78 7.81 3.99
CA PHE A 135 17.11 6.48 4.52
C PHE A 135 17.31 5.48 3.35
N PRO A 136 18.22 4.48 3.41
CA PRO A 136 19.03 4.04 4.54
C PRO A 136 20.45 4.64 4.53
N GLU A 137 20.93 4.85 5.75
CA GLU A 137 22.24 5.36 6.11
C GLU A 137 23.36 4.45 5.59
N SER A 138 23.89 4.74 4.39
CA SER A 138 25.26 4.36 4.07
C SER A 138 26.16 5.45 4.62
N ARG A 139 26.50 5.33 5.90
CA ARG A 139 27.65 6.01 6.48
C ARG A 139 28.84 5.59 5.64
N ARG A 140 29.26 6.42 4.67
CA ARG A 140 30.61 6.31 4.10
C ARG A 140 31.56 6.69 5.21
N VAL A 141 31.88 5.71 6.04
CA VAL A 141 33.08 5.74 6.85
C VAL A 141 34.22 5.70 5.83
N ASN A 142 34.73 6.86 5.44
CA ASN A 142 36.03 6.93 4.81
C ASN A 142 37.05 6.62 5.91
N LEU A 143 37.24 5.33 6.17
CA LEU A 143 38.48 4.80 6.71
C LEU A 143 39.57 5.01 5.64
N TRP A 144 40.81 5.20 6.10
CA TRP A 144 42.08 5.32 5.36
C TRP A 144 42.45 6.75 4.94
N SER A 145 43.36 7.43 5.64
CA SER A 145 44.84 7.25 5.71
C SER A 145 45.57 8.13 4.71
N GLY A 146 46.40 9.04 5.24
CA GLY A 146 47.30 9.94 4.53
C GLY A 146 47.87 10.96 5.50
#